data_AF-A0A8C7MJI3-F1
#
_entry.id   AF-A0A8C7MJI3-F1
#
_cell.length_a   1.000
_cell.length_b   1.000
_cell.length_c   1.000
_cell.angle_alpha   90.00
_cell.angle_beta   90.00
_cell.angle_gamma   90.00
#
_symmetry.space_group_name_H-M   'P 1'
#
loop_
_entity.id
_entity.type
_entity.pdbx_description
1 polymer ?
#
loop_
_entity_poly.entity_id
_entity_poly.type
_entity_poly.pdbx_seq_one_letter_code
_entity_poly.pdbx_strand_id
1 'polypeptide(L)'
;CTFFHCKTTIPVFYLAIASEMERILKQISSLEQDLQKDDRTFPVSYKYIQNSTLPGTQQVSGVLIDMAKHLGNLQFRVWEKMKEIVQFTPVILNPNTANRWLSVSDNLTSVRFNNIGQQITDNPERFTQYAKILGSEGFSSGKHIWEVEVGDHPEWNLGVAKETIDRKGEILASPAYGIWAILNRNGVYQSGKGEPLAFEKLKRIRVQLDFTSGEVSFYDPKDMTHIYTHKDTFAERLYPYFLVGLAGSLGNVRTEPLRPCTPL
;
A
#
# COMPACT_ATOMS: atom_id res chain seq x y z
N CYS A 1 -1.59 35.47 34.22
CA CYS A 1 -0.31 34.74 34.11
C CYS A 1 -0.62 33.25 34.16
N THR A 2 -0.36 32.40 33.18
CA THR A 2 0.38 32.50 31.92
C THR A 2 -0.09 31.32 31.06
N PHE A 3 -0.51 31.60 29.82
CA PHE A 3 -0.73 30.60 28.77
C PHE A 3 0.63 30.04 28.27
N PHE A 4 0.62 28.82 27.72
CA PHE A 4 1.59 28.14 26.83
C PHE A 4 2.14 26.81 27.38
N HIS A 5 1.68 25.68 26.82
CA HIS A 5 2.52 24.58 26.30
C HIS A 5 1.65 23.43 25.75
N CYS A 6 1.18 23.55 24.50
CA CYS A 6 0.83 22.37 23.67
C CYS A 6 0.64 22.78 22.19
N LYS A 7 1.70 23.19 21.50
CA LYS A 7 1.72 23.40 20.04
C LYS A 7 3.13 23.27 19.49
N THR A 8 3.72 22.08 19.41
CA THR A 8 5.07 21.95 18.79
C THR A 8 5.40 20.64 18.08
N THR A 9 4.50 19.67 17.91
CA THR A 9 4.87 18.43 17.19
C THR A 9 4.61 18.48 15.67
N ILE A 10 3.67 19.31 15.21
CA ILE A 10 3.39 19.52 13.77
C ILE A 10 4.55 20.23 13.02
N PRO A 11 5.22 21.27 13.59
CA PRO A 11 6.34 21.93 12.92
C PRO A 11 7.54 21.00 12.69
N VAL A 12 7.84 20.10 13.62
CA VAL A 12 9.04 19.24 13.55
C VAL A 12 8.92 18.21 12.44
N PHE A 13 7.73 17.62 12.27
CA PHE A 13 7.49 16.64 11.20
C PHE A 13 7.49 17.30 9.81
N TYR A 14 6.89 18.49 9.68
CA TYR A 14 6.94 19.27 8.44
C TYR A 14 8.37 19.69 8.07
N LEU A 15 9.16 20.12 9.07
CA LEU A 15 10.58 20.47 8.88
C LEU A 15 11.42 19.24 8.49
N ALA A 16 11.14 18.07 9.05
CA ALA A 16 11.81 16.83 8.68
C ALA A 16 11.51 16.45 7.22
N ILE A 17 10.25 16.48 6.80
CA ILE A 17 9.87 16.21 5.40
C ILE A 17 10.48 17.24 4.44
N ALA A 18 10.43 18.53 4.78
CA ALA A 18 11.02 19.59 3.97
C ALA A 18 12.54 19.42 3.82
N SER A 19 13.23 19.06 4.91
CA SER A 19 14.67 18.78 4.88
C SER A 19 15.03 17.59 4.02
N GLU A 20 14.21 16.53 4.04
CA GLU A 20 14.43 15.33 3.25
C GLU A 20 14.14 15.56 1.77
N MET A 21 13.10 16.36 1.46
CA MET A 21 12.83 16.84 0.11
C MET A 21 13.99 17.67 -0.44
N GLU A 22 14.52 18.63 0.33
CA GLU A 22 15.70 19.41 -0.09
C GLU A 22 16.94 18.53 -0.28
N ARG A 23 17.15 17.52 0.57
CA ARG A 23 18.25 16.57 0.46
C ARG A 23 18.16 15.76 -0.84
N ILE A 24 16.97 15.27 -1.16
CA ILE A 24 16.71 14.50 -2.40
C ILE A 24 16.87 15.40 -3.62
N LEU A 25 16.33 16.63 -3.59
CA LEU A 25 16.50 17.59 -4.69
C LEU A 25 17.98 17.90 -4.95
N LYS A 26 18.78 18.07 -3.90
CA LYS A 26 20.24 18.24 -4.03
C LYS A 26 20.93 17.01 -4.61
N GLN A 27 20.51 15.80 -4.23
CA GLN A 27 21.07 14.57 -4.80
C GLN A 27 20.73 14.43 -6.29
N ILE A 28 19.50 14.74 -6.69
CA ILE A 28 19.08 14.75 -8.09
C ILE A 28 19.92 15.75 -8.88
N SER A 29 20.06 17.00 -8.40
CA SER A 29 20.88 18.00 -9.09
C SER A 29 22.36 17.64 -9.14
N SER A 30 22.92 16.99 -8.11
CA SER A 30 24.29 16.47 -8.14
C SER A 30 24.44 15.38 -9.18
N LEU A 31 23.49 14.44 -9.24
CA LEU A 31 23.50 13.34 -10.19
C LEU A 31 23.36 13.85 -11.63
N GLU A 32 22.52 14.85 -11.87
CA GLU A 32 22.40 15.53 -13.16
C GLU A 32 23.71 16.20 -13.59
N GLN A 33 24.43 16.82 -12.67
CA GLN A 33 25.74 17.42 -12.94
C GLN A 33 26.82 16.36 -13.19
N ASP A 34 26.78 15.24 -12.49
CA ASP A 34 27.72 14.13 -12.68
C ASP A 34 27.46 13.43 -14.02
N LEU A 35 26.19 13.23 -14.39
CA LEU A 35 25.79 12.73 -15.71
C LEU A 35 26.20 13.69 -16.85
N GLN A 36 26.21 15.00 -16.63
CA GLN A 36 26.73 15.98 -17.59
C GLN A 36 28.27 16.01 -17.67
N LYS A 37 28.96 15.62 -16.60
CA LYS A 37 30.44 15.54 -16.55
C LYS A 37 30.98 14.24 -17.16
N ASP A 38 30.22 13.16 -17.10
CA ASP A 38 30.64 11.84 -17.58
C ASP A 38 30.49 11.60 -19.10
N ASP A 39 30.16 12.65 -19.87
CA ASP A 39 30.07 12.62 -21.34
C ASP A 39 31.45 12.43 -22.04
N ARG A 40 32.47 11.95 -21.32
CA ARG A 40 33.82 11.71 -21.87
C ARG A 40 34.47 10.38 -21.48
N THR A 41 33.77 9.44 -20.84
CA THR A 41 34.38 8.13 -20.52
C THR A 41 33.51 6.93 -20.88
N PHE A 42 33.20 6.78 -22.16
CA PHE A 42 32.89 5.46 -22.73
C PHE A 42 33.87 5.06 -23.85
N PRO A 43 35.08 4.57 -23.49
CA PRO A 43 35.78 3.58 -24.32
C PRO A 43 36.14 2.39 -23.41
N VAL A 44 35.73 1.15 -23.66
CA VAL A 44 36.25 0.26 -24.70
C VAL A 44 35.33 -0.98 -24.70
N SER A 45 34.45 -1.13 -25.68
CA SER A 45 33.90 -2.46 -26.05
C SER A 45 33.48 -2.54 -27.51
N TYR A 46 33.18 -1.40 -28.14
CA TYR A 46 32.77 -1.33 -29.54
C TYR A 46 33.86 -1.76 -30.54
N LYS A 47 35.14 -1.65 -30.18
CA LYS A 47 36.25 -2.10 -31.05
C LYS A 47 36.34 -3.62 -31.20
N TYR A 48 35.66 -4.41 -30.35
CA TYR A 48 35.70 -5.86 -30.44
C TYR A 48 34.63 -6.45 -31.38
N ILE A 49 33.60 -5.67 -31.73
CA ILE A 49 32.47 -6.15 -32.53
C ILE A 49 32.67 -5.89 -34.04
N GLN A 50 33.55 -4.95 -34.43
CA GLN A 50 33.82 -4.67 -35.84
C GLN A 50 34.77 -5.67 -36.55
N ASN A 51 35.43 -6.57 -35.81
CA ASN A 51 36.45 -7.47 -36.39
C ASN A 51 36.03 -8.95 -36.52
N SER A 52 34.79 -9.31 -36.20
CA SER A 52 34.26 -10.66 -36.41
C SER A 52 33.27 -10.69 -37.58
N THR A 53 33.78 -10.50 -38.79
CA THR A 53 33.06 -10.82 -40.02
C THR A 53 32.89 -12.33 -40.12
N LEU A 54 31.70 -12.87 -39.82
CA LEU A 54 31.32 -14.21 -40.31
C LEU A 54 30.95 -14.10 -41.80
N PRO A 55 31.49 -14.95 -42.68
CA PRO A 55 31.08 -14.97 -44.08
C PRO A 55 29.70 -15.63 -44.18
N GLY A 56 28.66 -14.86 -44.49
CA GLY A 56 27.38 -15.44 -44.95
C GLY A 56 26.06 -14.74 -44.60
N THR A 57 26.02 -13.65 -43.83
CA THR A 57 24.74 -13.00 -43.50
C THR A 57 24.54 -11.72 -44.29
N GLN A 58 23.44 -11.67 -45.04
CA GLN A 58 22.93 -10.48 -45.72
C GLN A 58 22.98 -9.27 -44.80
N GLN A 59 23.61 -8.22 -45.31
CA GLN A 59 23.77 -6.92 -44.69
C GLN A 59 22.40 -6.28 -44.48
N VAL A 60 21.82 -6.42 -43.28
CA VAL A 60 20.76 -5.52 -42.84
C VAL A 60 21.44 -4.19 -42.52
N SER A 61 21.44 -3.32 -43.53
CA SER A 61 21.92 -1.95 -43.44
C SER A 61 21.20 -1.20 -42.33
N GLY A 62 21.96 -0.75 -41.33
CA GLY A 62 21.92 0.66 -40.95
C GLY A 62 20.72 1.17 -40.17
N VAL A 63 20.30 0.48 -39.10
CA VAL A 63 19.57 1.17 -38.01
C VAL A 63 20.37 0.99 -36.75
N LEU A 64 21.31 1.91 -36.51
CA LEU A 64 21.93 2.06 -35.20
C LEU A 64 20.79 2.39 -34.23
N ILE A 65 20.34 1.41 -33.44
CA ILE A 65 19.33 1.64 -32.41
C ILE A 65 19.95 2.64 -31.45
N ASP A 66 19.45 3.87 -31.45
CA ASP A 66 19.83 4.92 -30.51
C ASP A 66 19.51 4.41 -29.10
N MET A 67 20.55 3.88 -28.44
CA MET A 67 20.43 3.24 -27.12
C MET A 67 19.99 4.25 -26.07
N ALA A 68 20.33 5.54 -26.20
CA ALA A 68 19.86 6.58 -25.29
C ALA A 68 18.35 6.80 -25.46
N LYS A 69 17.83 6.81 -26.69
CA LYS A 69 16.37 6.85 -26.95
C LYS A 69 15.65 5.57 -26.56
N HIS A 70 16.30 4.41 -26.65
CA HIS A 70 15.65 3.12 -26.43
C HIS A 70 15.74 2.60 -24.99
N LEU A 71 16.84 2.82 -24.29
CA LEU A 71 17.09 2.32 -22.93
C LEU A 71 16.98 3.42 -21.86
N GLY A 72 17.43 4.65 -22.18
CA GLY A 72 17.44 5.77 -21.21
C GLY A 72 16.05 6.14 -20.68
N ASN A 73 15.02 5.95 -21.51
CA ASN A 73 13.62 6.17 -21.14
C ASN A 73 12.81 4.88 -20.99
N LEU A 74 13.44 3.69 -21.09
CA LEU A 74 12.71 2.42 -21.04
C LEU A 74 12.05 2.24 -19.68
N GLN A 75 12.78 2.50 -18.60
CA GLN A 75 12.23 2.40 -17.24
C GLN A 75 11.04 3.36 -17.05
N PHE A 76 11.15 4.60 -17.52
CA PHE A 76 10.06 5.57 -17.45
C PHE A 76 8.84 5.13 -18.29
N ARG A 77 9.05 4.65 -19.52
CA ARG A 77 7.96 4.15 -20.40
C ARG A 77 7.32 2.88 -19.85
N VAL A 78 8.12 1.99 -19.26
CA VAL A 78 7.63 0.79 -18.56
C VAL A 78 6.84 1.21 -17.33
N TRP A 79 7.29 2.18 -16.54
CA TRP A 79 6.57 2.69 -15.39
C TRP A 79 5.27 3.41 -15.76
N GLU A 80 5.29 4.27 -16.78
CA GLU A 80 4.08 4.93 -17.31
C GLU A 80 3.07 3.89 -17.82
N LYS A 81 3.52 2.88 -18.59
CA LYS A 81 2.65 1.78 -18.99
C LYS A 81 2.21 0.90 -17.80
N MET A 82 3.07 0.69 -16.81
CA MET A 82 2.73 -0.07 -15.60
C MET A 82 1.67 0.65 -14.77
N LYS A 83 1.68 1.99 -14.70
CA LYS A 83 0.60 2.76 -14.07
C LYS A 83 -0.74 2.56 -14.76
N GLU A 84 -0.74 2.47 -16.09
CA GLU A 84 -1.94 2.20 -16.88
C GLU A 84 -2.46 0.77 -16.68
N ILE A 85 -1.55 -0.19 -16.41
CA ILE A 85 -1.87 -1.63 -16.33
C ILE A 85 -2.12 -2.11 -14.88
N VAL A 86 -1.39 -1.58 -13.91
CA VAL A 86 -1.34 -2.05 -12.51
C VAL A 86 -1.73 -0.89 -11.59
N GLN A 87 -3.01 -0.80 -11.24
CA GLN A 87 -3.52 0.18 -10.27
C GLN A 87 -3.30 -0.32 -8.83
N PHE A 88 -2.04 -0.52 -8.44
CA PHE A 88 -1.70 -0.76 -7.05
C PHE A 88 -1.81 0.55 -6.27
N THR A 89 -2.68 0.57 -5.26
CA THR A 89 -2.97 1.72 -4.43
C THR A 89 -2.32 1.52 -3.06
N PRO A 90 -1.18 2.17 -2.76
CA PRO A 90 -0.55 2.02 -1.47
C PRO A 90 -1.49 2.51 -0.36
N VAL A 91 -1.60 1.73 0.71
CA VAL A 91 -2.41 2.10 1.88
C VAL A 91 -1.49 2.65 2.96
N ILE A 92 -1.75 3.90 3.35
CA ILE A 92 -1.15 4.56 4.50
C ILE A 92 -2.20 4.58 5.61
N LEU A 93 -1.85 4.15 6.80
CA LEU A 93 -2.75 4.10 7.95
C LEU A 93 -2.89 5.48 8.61
N ASN A 94 -4.07 5.80 9.12
CA ASN A 94 -4.35 7.06 9.80
C ASN A 94 -4.37 6.90 11.33
N PRO A 95 -3.33 7.36 12.07
CA PRO A 95 -3.28 7.28 13.53
C PRO A 95 -4.40 8.05 14.26
N ASN A 96 -5.01 9.05 13.63
CA ASN A 96 -6.14 9.78 14.22
C ASN A 96 -7.42 8.94 14.27
N THR A 97 -7.51 7.90 13.45
CA THR A 97 -8.63 6.94 13.47
C THR A 97 -8.37 5.76 14.39
N ALA A 98 -7.09 5.42 14.63
CA ALA A 98 -6.68 4.23 15.36
C ALA A 98 -7.22 4.19 16.79
N ASN A 99 -7.82 3.06 17.17
CA ASN A 99 -8.19 2.84 18.56
C ASN A 99 -6.97 2.83 19.49
N ARG A 100 -7.17 3.20 20.77
CA ARG A 100 -6.11 3.24 21.80
C ARG A 100 -5.34 1.94 22.00
N TRP A 101 -5.93 0.80 21.67
CA TRP A 101 -5.29 -0.51 21.74
C TRP A 101 -4.39 -0.81 20.53
N LEU A 102 -4.33 0.06 19.53
CA LEU A 102 -3.52 -0.14 18.33
C LEU A 102 -2.29 0.77 18.35
N SER A 103 -1.13 0.22 18.05
CA SER A 103 0.09 0.98 17.76
C SER A 103 0.41 0.88 16.27
N VAL A 104 0.61 2.03 15.62
CA VAL A 104 0.94 2.14 14.20
C VAL A 104 2.46 2.33 14.07
N SER A 105 3.09 1.76 13.04
CA SER A 105 4.53 1.97 12.79
C SER A 105 4.83 3.39 12.31
N ASP A 106 6.08 3.82 12.46
CA ASP A 106 6.53 5.17 12.08
C ASP A 106 6.33 5.49 10.58
N ASN A 107 6.44 4.47 9.73
CA ASN A 107 6.18 4.59 8.30
C ASN A 107 4.70 4.47 7.92
N LEU A 108 3.80 4.35 8.91
CA LEU A 108 2.36 4.30 8.77
C LEU A 108 1.82 3.14 7.91
N THR A 109 2.62 2.11 7.62
CA THR A 109 2.14 0.97 6.83
C THR A 109 1.55 -0.13 7.71
N SER A 110 2.09 -0.34 8.92
CA SER A 110 1.75 -1.48 9.78
C SER A 110 1.06 -1.08 11.08
N VAL A 111 0.30 -2.03 11.63
CA VAL A 111 -0.43 -1.83 12.88
C VAL A 111 -0.37 -3.09 13.73
N ARG A 112 -0.23 -2.92 15.04
CA ARG A 112 -0.19 -4.02 16.01
C ARG A 112 -1.15 -3.75 17.17
N PHE A 113 -1.72 -4.81 17.73
CA PHE A 113 -2.43 -4.72 19.00
C PHE A 113 -1.42 -4.50 20.15
N ASN A 114 -1.76 -3.61 21.07
CA ASN A 114 -0.99 -3.26 22.25
C ASN A 114 -1.87 -3.47 23.49
N ASN A 115 -1.53 -4.46 24.31
CA ASN A 115 -2.27 -4.88 25.50
C ASN A 115 -2.31 -3.86 26.65
N ILE A 116 -1.38 -2.90 26.70
CA ILE A 116 -1.34 -1.87 27.75
C ILE A 116 -2.27 -0.69 27.38
N GLY A 117 -2.53 -0.51 26.08
CA GLY A 117 -3.28 0.61 25.55
C GLY A 117 -2.50 1.92 25.68
N GLN A 118 -2.72 2.83 24.75
CA GLN A 118 -2.03 4.11 24.74
C GLN A 118 -2.84 5.17 25.49
N GLN A 119 -2.15 6.05 26.21
CA GLN A 119 -2.74 7.25 26.78
C GLN A 119 -2.83 8.32 25.69
N ILE A 120 -3.90 8.27 24.91
CA ILE A 120 -4.19 9.20 23.82
C ILE A 120 -5.53 9.89 24.05
N THR A 121 -5.59 11.18 23.74
CA THR A 121 -6.83 11.96 23.83
C THR A 121 -7.82 11.50 22.77
N ASP A 122 -9.09 11.37 23.14
CA ASP A 122 -10.14 11.05 22.19
C ASP A 122 -10.42 12.23 21.25
N ASN A 123 -10.60 11.94 19.97
CA ASN A 123 -10.96 12.88 18.91
C ASN A 123 -12.11 12.28 18.08
N PRO A 124 -12.92 13.10 17.38
CA PRO A 124 -14.11 12.60 16.68
C PRO A 124 -13.84 11.46 15.70
N GLU A 125 -12.70 11.49 15.02
CA GLU A 125 -12.30 10.49 14.02
C GLU A 125 -11.89 9.13 14.60
N ARG A 126 -11.63 9.04 15.91
CA ARG A 126 -11.03 7.88 16.56
C ARG A 126 -12.05 6.81 16.92
N PHE A 127 -11.71 5.56 16.62
CA PHE A 127 -12.47 4.42 17.14
C PHE A 127 -12.27 4.24 18.65
N THR A 128 -13.33 4.09 19.42
CA THR A 128 -13.23 3.94 20.89
C THR A 128 -13.48 2.52 21.39
N GLN A 129 -14.39 1.76 20.75
CA GLN A 129 -14.81 0.45 21.26
C GLN A 129 -13.90 -0.71 20.84
N TYR A 130 -13.65 -0.84 19.54
CA TYR A 130 -12.89 -1.96 19.00
C TYR A 130 -11.56 -1.50 18.42
N ALA A 131 -10.58 -2.41 18.36
CA ALA A 131 -9.24 -2.21 17.82
C ALA A 131 -9.24 -2.07 16.28
N LYS A 132 -9.89 -1.01 15.80
CA LYS A 132 -10.11 -0.65 14.41
C LYS A 132 -9.22 0.54 13.99
N ILE A 133 -8.91 0.61 12.70
CA ILE A 133 -8.17 1.71 12.07
C ILE A 133 -8.57 1.83 10.59
N LEU A 134 -8.49 3.04 10.04
CA LEU A 134 -8.69 3.32 8.61
C LEU A 134 -7.38 3.72 7.92
N GLY A 135 -7.37 3.58 6.60
CA GLY A 135 -6.42 4.28 5.74
C GLY A 135 -6.59 5.81 5.82
N SER A 136 -5.56 6.56 5.45
CA SER A 136 -5.58 8.03 5.39
C SER A 136 -6.36 8.54 4.19
N GLU A 137 -6.25 7.83 3.06
CA GLU A 137 -6.93 8.16 1.81
C GLU A 137 -8.16 7.28 1.61
N GLY A 138 -9.24 7.90 1.14
CA GLY A 138 -10.47 7.22 0.79
C GLY A 138 -10.80 7.37 -0.69
N PHE A 139 -11.57 6.43 -1.22
CA PHE A 139 -11.87 6.29 -2.63
C PHE A 139 -13.33 6.64 -2.92
N SER A 140 -13.56 7.45 -3.94
CA SER A 140 -14.90 7.88 -4.37
C SER A 140 -15.20 7.52 -5.83
N SER A 141 -14.29 6.82 -6.51
CA SER A 141 -14.40 6.44 -7.93
C SER A 141 -13.28 5.49 -8.33
N GLY A 142 -13.44 4.73 -9.40
CA GLY A 142 -12.36 3.97 -10.02
C GLY A 142 -12.11 2.59 -9.39
N LYS A 143 -10.98 1.99 -9.77
CA LYS A 143 -10.55 0.68 -9.28
C LYS A 143 -9.30 0.84 -8.41
N HIS A 144 -9.26 0.15 -7.28
CA HIS A 144 -8.17 0.25 -6.32
C HIS A 144 -7.79 -1.13 -5.85
N ILE A 145 -6.49 -1.41 -5.81
CA ILE A 145 -5.95 -2.71 -5.43
C ILE A 145 -4.89 -2.51 -4.37
N TRP A 146 -5.01 -3.21 -3.25
CA TRP A 146 -3.93 -3.29 -2.27
C TRP A 146 -3.81 -4.71 -1.73
N GLU A 147 -2.67 -5.00 -1.12
CA GLU A 147 -2.41 -6.28 -0.48
C GLU A 147 -2.13 -6.07 1.00
N VAL A 148 -2.59 -7.02 1.79
CA VAL A 148 -2.48 -6.99 3.25
C VAL A 148 -1.79 -8.26 3.67
N GLU A 149 -0.66 -8.13 4.34
CA GLU A 149 0.03 -9.26 4.95
C GLU A 149 -0.51 -9.47 6.37
N VAL A 150 -1.23 -10.58 6.54
CA VAL A 150 -1.90 -10.97 7.79
C VAL A 150 -1.09 -11.97 8.60
N GLY A 151 -0.11 -12.62 7.96
CA GLY A 151 0.77 -13.58 8.62
C GLY A 151 -0.01 -14.73 9.29
N ASP A 152 0.42 -15.13 10.48
CA ASP A 152 -0.28 -16.11 11.31
C ASP A 152 -1.26 -15.49 12.31
N HIS A 153 -1.57 -14.20 12.17
CA HIS A 153 -2.34 -13.49 13.18
C HIS A 153 -3.71 -14.15 13.42
N PRO A 154 -4.06 -14.47 14.66
CA PRO A 154 -5.21 -15.32 14.95
C PRO A 154 -6.55 -14.62 14.69
N GLU A 155 -6.60 -13.30 14.83
CA GLU A 155 -7.84 -12.53 14.68
C GLU A 155 -7.63 -11.23 13.91
N TRP A 156 -8.32 -11.06 12.79
CA TRP A 156 -8.26 -9.84 12.00
C TRP A 156 -9.51 -9.68 11.14
N ASN A 157 -9.87 -8.44 10.83
CA ASN A 157 -10.83 -8.11 9.77
C ASN A 157 -10.14 -7.16 8.79
N LEU A 158 -10.39 -7.33 7.49
CA LEU A 158 -9.88 -6.42 6.47
C LEU A 158 -10.89 -6.22 5.36
N GLY A 159 -10.91 -5.02 4.78
CA GLY A 159 -11.83 -4.64 3.72
C GLY A 159 -11.92 -3.13 3.57
N VAL A 160 -13.13 -2.62 3.36
CA VAL A 160 -13.40 -1.18 3.28
C VAL A 160 -14.56 -0.77 4.17
N ALA A 161 -14.58 0.50 4.55
CA ALA A 161 -15.66 1.09 5.32
C ALA A 161 -16.04 2.48 4.82
N LYS A 162 -17.30 2.86 5.00
CA LYS A 162 -17.83 4.19 4.69
C LYS A 162 -17.12 5.29 5.47
N GLU A 163 -17.08 6.49 4.92
CA GLU A 163 -16.55 7.67 5.62
C GLU A 163 -17.34 7.97 6.90
N THR A 164 -18.68 7.85 6.83
CA THR A 164 -19.61 8.18 7.92
C THR A 164 -19.89 7.02 8.87
N ILE A 165 -19.10 5.95 8.88
CA ILE A 165 -19.29 4.86 9.85
C ILE A 165 -19.29 5.39 11.29
N ASP A 166 -20.07 4.74 12.15
CA ASP A 166 -20.03 5.02 13.59
C ASP A 166 -18.68 4.58 14.17
N ARG A 167 -17.93 5.56 14.68
CA ARG A 167 -16.61 5.34 15.27
C ARG A 167 -16.67 5.18 16.79
N LYS A 168 -17.81 5.51 17.41
CA LYS A 168 -17.94 5.57 18.87
C LYS A 168 -18.78 4.43 19.44
N GLY A 169 -19.67 3.84 18.65
CA GLY A 169 -20.49 2.70 19.01
C GLY A 169 -19.87 1.34 18.73
N GLU A 170 -20.57 0.31 19.21
CA GLU A 170 -20.23 -1.09 19.02
C GLU A 170 -20.84 -1.62 17.70
N ILE A 171 -20.20 -1.30 16.59
CA ILE A 171 -20.64 -1.81 15.28
C ILE A 171 -19.86 -3.05 14.82
N LEU A 172 -20.58 -4.03 14.28
CA LEU A 172 -20.00 -5.21 13.65
C LEU A 172 -19.41 -4.87 12.28
N ALA A 173 -18.41 -5.63 11.84
CA ALA A 173 -17.88 -5.52 10.48
C ALA A 173 -18.84 -6.18 9.48
N SER A 174 -19.94 -5.48 9.17
CA SER A 174 -20.97 -5.95 8.24
C SER A 174 -21.45 -4.84 7.30
N PRO A 175 -21.95 -5.19 6.09
CA PRO A 175 -22.49 -4.22 5.15
C PRO A 175 -23.61 -3.34 5.73
N ALA A 176 -24.43 -3.91 6.63
CA ALA A 176 -25.51 -3.18 7.32
C ALA A 176 -25.00 -2.00 8.17
N TYR A 177 -23.74 -2.04 8.60
CA TYR A 177 -23.06 -0.96 9.32
C TYR A 177 -22.05 -0.21 8.45
N GLY A 178 -22.09 -0.39 7.13
CA GLY A 178 -21.21 0.30 6.20
C GLY A 178 -19.79 -0.25 6.12
N ILE A 179 -19.59 -1.54 6.44
CA ILE A 179 -18.28 -2.20 6.42
C ILE A 179 -18.35 -3.45 5.55
N TRP A 180 -17.59 -3.49 4.46
CA TRP A 180 -17.48 -4.65 3.57
C TRP A 180 -16.12 -5.29 3.76
N ALA A 181 -16.09 -6.31 4.61
CA ALA A 181 -14.86 -6.98 5.05
C ALA A 181 -15.01 -8.50 5.04
N ILE A 182 -13.87 -9.17 5.08
CA ILE A 182 -13.75 -10.57 5.51
C ILE A 182 -13.04 -10.62 6.86
N LEU A 183 -13.32 -11.68 7.61
CA LEU A 183 -12.91 -11.85 8.99
C LEU A 183 -12.19 -13.19 9.15
N ASN A 184 -11.19 -13.21 10.02
CA ASN A 184 -10.58 -14.41 10.58
C ASN A 184 -10.73 -14.37 12.10
N ARG A 185 -11.24 -15.46 12.68
CA ARG A 185 -11.29 -15.69 14.12
C ARG A 185 -10.74 -17.07 14.43
N ASN A 186 -9.49 -17.12 14.86
CA ASN A 186 -8.77 -18.35 15.22
C ASN A 186 -8.79 -19.41 14.11
N GLY A 187 -8.64 -18.99 12.84
CA GLY A 187 -8.65 -19.87 11.68
C GLY A 187 -10.04 -20.14 11.11
N VAL A 188 -11.10 -19.60 11.71
CA VAL A 188 -12.45 -19.60 11.13
C VAL A 188 -12.64 -18.33 10.31
N TYR A 189 -12.82 -18.49 9.00
CA TYR A 189 -13.01 -17.38 8.08
C TYR A 189 -14.48 -17.14 7.76
N GLN A 190 -14.89 -15.87 7.73
CA GLN A 190 -16.27 -15.47 7.48
C GLN A 190 -16.35 -14.20 6.64
N SER A 191 -17.40 -14.06 5.84
CA SER A 191 -17.78 -12.78 5.23
C SER A 191 -18.33 -11.83 6.29
N GLY A 192 -18.34 -10.53 6.03
CA GLY A 192 -19.02 -9.55 6.88
C GLY A 192 -20.53 -9.78 7.03
N LYS A 193 -21.13 -10.68 6.24
CA LYS A 193 -22.52 -11.13 6.39
C LYS A 193 -22.66 -12.37 7.29
N GLY A 194 -21.55 -12.90 7.81
CA GLY A 194 -21.50 -14.10 8.64
C GLY A 194 -21.45 -15.42 7.86
N GLU A 195 -21.29 -15.37 6.54
CA GLU A 195 -21.19 -16.58 5.72
C GLU A 195 -19.81 -17.23 5.91
N PRO A 196 -19.72 -18.54 6.16
CA PRO A 196 -18.44 -19.22 6.27
C PRO A 196 -17.68 -19.18 4.95
N LEU A 197 -16.38 -18.92 5.00
CA LEU A 197 -15.49 -18.92 3.85
C LEU A 197 -14.53 -20.12 3.96
N ALA A 198 -14.54 -20.97 2.95
CA ALA A 198 -13.68 -22.16 2.89
C ALA A 198 -12.51 -21.92 1.94
N PHE A 199 -11.37 -21.52 2.49
CA PHE A 199 -10.11 -21.38 1.74
C PHE A 199 -8.92 -21.75 2.64
N GLU A 200 -7.78 -22.06 2.03
CA GLU A 200 -6.56 -22.38 2.78
C GLU A 200 -6.07 -21.20 3.60
N LYS A 201 -5.34 -21.43 4.70
CA LYS A 201 -4.80 -20.34 5.51
C LYS A 201 -3.84 -19.47 4.67
N LEU A 202 -4.23 -18.22 4.45
CA LEU A 202 -3.41 -17.25 3.71
C LEU A 202 -2.59 -16.36 4.63
N LYS A 203 -1.36 -16.06 4.21
CA LYS A 203 -0.49 -15.06 4.86
C LYS A 203 -0.66 -13.67 4.28
N ARG A 204 -1.22 -13.58 3.08
CA ARG A 204 -1.44 -12.33 2.37
C ARG A 204 -2.76 -12.40 1.62
N ILE A 205 -3.50 -11.30 1.62
CA ILE A 205 -4.79 -11.18 0.94
C ILE A 205 -4.76 -9.93 0.08
N ARG A 206 -5.16 -10.07 -1.18
CA ARG A 206 -5.40 -8.94 -2.08
C ARG A 206 -6.83 -8.47 -1.94
N VAL A 207 -7.00 -7.16 -1.79
CA VAL A 207 -8.29 -6.48 -1.80
C VAL A 207 -8.40 -5.68 -3.09
N GLN A 208 -9.53 -5.81 -3.78
CA GLN A 208 -9.86 -5.05 -4.98
C GLN A 208 -11.20 -4.34 -4.76
N LEU A 209 -11.17 -3.02 -4.79
CA LEU A 209 -12.36 -2.18 -4.83
C LEU A 209 -12.60 -1.75 -6.27
N ASP A 210 -13.77 -2.06 -6.81
CA ASP A 210 -14.30 -1.47 -8.03
C ASP A 210 -15.49 -0.60 -7.63
N PHE A 211 -15.22 0.70 -7.46
CA PHE A 211 -16.20 1.64 -6.91
C PHE A 211 -17.42 1.77 -7.82
N THR A 212 -17.19 1.81 -9.13
CA THR A 212 -18.24 2.04 -10.14
C THR A 212 -19.20 0.86 -10.24
N SER A 213 -18.68 -0.37 -10.19
CA SER A 213 -19.53 -1.58 -10.22
C SER A 213 -20.09 -1.96 -8.85
N GLY A 214 -19.61 -1.32 -7.77
CA GLY A 214 -20.11 -1.59 -6.43
C GLY A 214 -19.51 -2.87 -5.81
N GLU A 215 -18.30 -3.25 -6.21
CA GLU A 215 -17.70 -4.52 -5.81
C GLU A 215 -16.47 -4.34 -4.90
N VAL A 216 -16.38 -5.15 -3.85
CA VAL A 216 -15.18 -5.32 -3.03
C VAL A 216 -14.83 -6.80 -3.01
N SER A 217 -13.76 -7.17 -3.68
CA SER A 217 -13.34 -8.55 -3.91
C SER A 217 -12.03 -8.88 -3.21
N PHE A 218 -11.92 -10.12 -2.74
CA PHE A 218 -10.77 -10.63 -2.00
C PHE A 218 -10.18 -11.84 -2.74
N TYR A 219 -8.84 -11.89 -2.83
CA TYR A 219 -8.13 -12.94 -3.56
C TYR A 219 -6.88 -13.40 -2.80
N ASP A 220 -6.47 -14.65 -3.04
CA ASP A 220 -5.08 -15.06 -2.83
C ASP A 220 -4.22 -14.40 -3.92
N PRO A 221 -3.26 -13.51 -3.58
CA PRO A 221 -2.41 -12.87 -4.57
C PRO A 221 -1.45 -13.82 -5.28
N LYS A 222 -1.23 -15.04 -4.77
CA LYS A 222 -0.27 -16.00 -5.34
C LYS A 222 -0.73 -16.54 -6.70
N ASP A 223 -1.99 -16.95 -6.79
CA ASP A 223 -2.58 -17.57 -7.98
C ASP A 223 -3.88 -16.89 -8.42
N MET A 224 -4.24 -15.78 -7.77
CA MET A 224 -5.48 -15.04 -7.99
C MET A 224 -6.74 -15.86 -7.71
N THR A 225 -6.66 -16.88 -6.86
CA THR A 225 -7.83 -17.61 -6.39
C THR A 225 -8.79 -16.66 -5.69
N HIS A 226 -10.04 -16.67 -6.13
CA HIS A 226 -11.11 -15.87 -5.54
C HIS A 226 -11.47 -16.39 -4.14
N ILE A 227 -11.56 -15.48 -3.17
CA ILE A 227 -11.98 -15.79 -1.80
C ILE A 227 -13.46 -15.42 -1.62
N TYR A 228 -13.80 -14.15 -1.89
CA TYR A 228 -15.13 -13.61 -1.66
C TYR A 228 -15.32 -12.26 -2.35
N THR A 229 -16.56 -11.90 -2.67
CA THR A 229 -16.92 -10.57 -3.20
C THR A 229 -18.16 -10.04 -2.49
N HIS A 230 -18.04 -8.84 -1.90
CA HIS A 230 -19.20 -8.02 -1.54
C HIS A 230 -19.69 -7.23 -2.74
N LYS A 231 -21.01 -7.12 -2.88
CA LYS A 231 -21.67 -6.23 -3.84
C LYS A 231 -22.62 -5.29 -3.12
N ASP A 232 -22.56 -4.01 -3.45
CA ASP A 232 -23.43 -2.97 -2.91
C ASP A 232 -23.45 -1.74 -3.83
N THR A 233 -24.24 -0.72 -3.49
CA THR A 233 -24.16 0.60 -4.15
C THR A 233 -23.37 1.56 -3.28
N PHE A 234 -22.20 1.98 -3.76
CA PHE A 234 -21.35 2.93 -3.04
C PHE A 234 -21.73 4.36 -3.42
N ALA A 235 -22.29 5.10 -2.46
CA ALA A 235 -22.72 6.50 -2.64
C ALA A 235 -21.81 7.52 -1.94
N GLU A 236 -20.83 7.05 -1.17
CA GLU A 236 -19.92 7.88 -0.40
C GLU A 236 -18.50 7.32 -0.46
N ARG A 237 -17.55 8.09 0.04
CA ARG A 237 -16.15 7.70 0.07
C ARG A 237 -15.93 6.46 0.94
N LEU A 238 -15.11 5.53 0.45
CA LEU A 238 -14.72 4.31 1.15
C LEU A 238 -13.26 4.35 1.54
N TYR A 239 -12.95 3.97 2.77
CA TYR A 239 -11.60 3.89 3.28
C TYR A 239 -11.17 2.43 3.45
N PRO A 240 -9.89 2.08 3.19
CA PRO A 240 -9.33 0.83 3.67
C PRO A 240 -9.60 0.67 5.16
N TYR A 241 -10.09 -0.49 5.55
CA TYR A 241 -10.55 -0.78 6.91
C TYR A 241 -9.82 -2.00 7.46
N PHE A 242 -9.37 -1.89 8.71
CA PHE A 242 -8.70 -2.96 9.41
C PHE A 242 -9.19 -3.05 10.86
N LEU A 243 -9.32 -4.28 11.35
CA LEU A 243 -9.43 -4.60 12.78
C LEU A 243 -8.35 -5.63 13.09
N VAL A 244 -7.61 -5.42 14.18
CA VAL A 244 -6.59 -6.37 14.65
C VAL A 244 -6.99 -6.81 16.06
N GLY A 245 -7.23 -8.11 16.22
CA GLY A 245 -7.57 -8.70 17.52
C GLY A 245 -6.35 -8.89 18.42
N LEU A 246 -6.56 -9.46 19.60
CA LEU A 246 -5.46 -9.81 20.49
C LEU A 246 -4.71 -11.01 19.91
N ALA A 247 -3.45 -10.85 19.56
CA ALA A 247 -2.56 -12.00 19.41
C ALA A 247 -2.35 -12.60 20.80
N GLY A 248 -2.83 -13.82 21.05
CA GLY A 248 -2.26 -14.66 22.08
C GLY A 248 -0.74 -14.68 21.82
N SER A 249 0.04 -14.15 22.77
CA SER A 249 1.48 -13.89 22.68
C SER A 249 2.19 -14.45 21.43
N LEU A 250 2.65 -13.53 20.56
CA LEU A 250 3.52 -13.69 19.37
C LEU A 250 2.80 -13.58 18.02
N GLY A 251 2.86 -12.40 17.42
CA GLY A 251 2.55 -12.19 16.00
C GLY A 251 2.31 -10.72 15.69
N ASN A 252 3.36 -10.01 15.23
CA ASN A 252 3.18 -8.69 14.63
C ASN A 252 2.39 -8.87 13.33
N VAL A 253 1.30 -8.12 13.12
CA VAL A 253 0.80 -7.90 11.75
C VAL A 253 1.82 -6.99 11.09
N ARG A 254 2.73 -7.61 10.34
CA ARG A 254 3.65 -6.89 9.47
C ARG A 254 2.99 -6.75 8.12
N THR A 255 2.61 -5.54 7.77
CA THR A 255 2.55 -5.15 6.37
C THR A 255 3.98 -4.79 5.96
N GLU A 256 4.74 -5.75 5.47
CA GLU A 256 6.01 -5.44 4.82
C GLU A 256 5.71 -4.54 3.61
N PRO A 257 6.50 -3.49 3.33
CA PRO A 257 6.40 -2.78 2.06
C PRO A 257 6.65 -3.78 0.93
N LEU A 258 5.79 -3.78 -0.09
CA LEU A 258 6.06 -4.51 -1.32
C LEU A 258 7.44 -4.09 -1.84
N ARG A 259 8.35 -5.04 -1.90
CA ARG A 259 9.55 -4.88 -2.72
C ARG A 259 9.05 -4.86 -4.17
N PRO A 260 9.46 -3.88 -4.99
CA PRO A 260 9.28 -3.98 -6.43
C PRO A 260 9.86 -5.33 -6.87
N CYS A 261 9.05 -6.16 -7.52
CA CYS A 261 9.59 -7.22 -8.34
C CYS A 261 10.43 -6.54 -9.42
N THR A 262 11.74 -6.47 -9.21
CA THR A 262 12.67 -6.24 -10.30
C THR A 262 12.55 -7.44 -11.23
N PRO A 263 12.16 -7.27 -12.49
CA PRO A 263 12.37 -8.30 -13.49
C PRO A 263 13.88 -8.56 -13.57
N LEU A 264 14.27 -9.83 -13.54
CA LEU A 264 15.58 -10.24 -14.04
C LEU A 264 15.72 -9.88 -15.51
#